data_AF-A0A946UYN9-F1
#
_entry.id   AF-A0A946UYN9-F1
#
_cell.length_a   1.000
_cell.length_b   1.000
_cell.length_c   1.000
_cell.angle_alpha   90.00
_cell.angle_beta   90.00
_cell.angle_gamma   90.00
#
_symmetry.space_group_name_H-M   'P 1'
#
loop_
_entity.id
_entity.type
_entity.pdbx_description
1 polymer ?
#
loop_
_entity_poly.entity_id
_entity_poly.type
_entity_poly.pdbx_seq_one_letter_code
_entity_poly.pdbx_strand_id
1 'polypeptide(L)'
;MSLQSDTPSMGRIAPGAFDLDNESESFFDFGALPDFLGDTFRRTTEIAKTAAAIAGGNRDENSLTSELFYDRHPERNRRKIARSEQKAAREWLDIREQVVRPLLTSMPSTPAAPAAGSPVPSGPVSGKIGFKRGGWDGWKGLSSTPSLARIRPGSVSDTFGIAVAATSGVEGAFDKVQTYDRGILSWGIKQWTLHAGSLQKLLAFIQNRLAERGQSALWQNFFPGLSIRNGKELWYNGRRYASNHDLRRLIRNSTSQTSYDPDHMKRWMRRFVIAGRHPAIQEAQLAYAKQDLAARLKRLPRKAFKRKGRWRFSPRKDLRPIGHYLGTDGRTLAFFQSMVTQNPGFAMTLVATTVDKMRRKHGDESDWPLNWRSELQRNYEKEFSESGVACWGRRAKRGKSLCRKRKTRYQKTVESLARFARP
;
A
#
# COMPACT_ATOMS: atom_id res chain seq x y z
N MET A 1 -22.56 -67.76 40.05
CA MET A 1 -22.63 -67.16 38.71
C MET A 1 -23.00 -65.70 38.87
N SER A 2 -22.00 -64.82 38.82
CA SER A 2 -22.14 -63.37 38.95
C SER A 2 -21.25 -62.77 37.86
N LEU A 3 -21.84 -62.00 36.95
CA LEU A 3 -21.11 -61.31 35.87
C LEU A 3 -21.35 -59.81 36.04
N GLN A 4 -20.31 -59.13 36.51
CA GLN A 4 -20.16 -57.68 36.46
C GLN A 4 -19.81 -57.26 35.03
N SER A 5 -20.50 -56.24 34.52
CA SER A 5 -20.18 -55.57 33.26
C SER A 5 -19.58 -54.19 33.54
N ASP A 6 -18.33 -54.02 33.14
CA ASP A 6 -17.58 -52.77 33.13
C ASP A 6 -18.07 -51.81 32.02
N THR A 7 -18.24 -50.54 32.36
CA THR A 7 -18.30 -49.42 31.39
C THR A 7 -17.30 -48.34 31.80
N PRO A 8 -16.34 -47.94 30.93
CA PRO A 8 -15.44 -46.86 31.26
C PRO A 8 -16.01 -45.48 30.89
N SER A 9 -15.82 -44.56 31.83
CA SER A 9 -16.11 -43.13 31.81
C SER A 9 -15.30 -42.38 30.75
N MET A 10 -15.99 -41.64 29.85
CA MET A 10 -15.35 -40.69 28.95
C MET A 10 -15.16 -39.33 29.64
N GLY A 11 -13.90 -38.97 29.84
CA GLY A 11 -13.46 -37.68 30.37
C GLY A 11 -13.69 -36.51 29.40
N ARG A 12 -13.99 -35.34 29.99
CA ARG A 12 -14.15 -34.04 29.31
C ARG A 12 -12.80 -33.53 28.80
N ILE A 13 -12.74 -33.13 27.53
CA ILE A 13 -11.62 -32.38 26.95
C ILE A 13 -12.00 -30.88 26.86
N ALA A 14 -11.15 -30.02 27.41
CA ALA A 14 -11.26 -28.57 27.34
C ALA A 14 -10.77 -28.02 25.96
N PRO A 15 -11.31 -26.91 25.46
CA PRO A 15 -10.90 -26.34 24.18
C PRO A 15 -9.58 -25.56 24.30
N GLY A 16 -8.52 -26.10 23.71
CA GLY A 16 -7.24 -25.44 23.50
C GLY A 16 -7.32 -24.30 22.47
N ALA A 17 -6.55 -23.25 22.74
CA ALA A 17 -6.36 -22.09 21.89
C ALA A 17 -5.65 -22.46 20.58
N PHE A 18 -6.18 -21.98 19.46
CA PHE A 18 -5.59 -22.15 18.14
C PHE A 18 -4.53 -21.06 17.92
N ASP A 19 -3.28 -21.45 18.12
CA ASP A 19 -2.09 -20.69 17.74
C ASP A 19 -1.89 -20.82 16.22
N LEU A 20 -1.68 -19.70 15.54
CA LEU A 20 -1.44 -19.65 14.10
C LEU A 20 -0.05 -19.10 13.82
N ASP A 21 0.82 -20.01 13.38
CA ASP A 21 1.96 -19.81 12.49
C ASP A 21 3.09 -18.91 13.02
N ASN A 22 3.86 -19.48 13.96
CA ASN A 22 5.22 -19.05 14.29
C ASN A 22 6.16 -20.25 14.27
N GLU A 23 6.61 -20.70 13.09
CA GLU A 23 7.73 -21.63 12.97
C GLU A 23 8.70 -21.20 11.85
N SER A 24 9.99 -21.33 12.18
CA SER A 24 11.22 -21.28 11.37
C SER A 24 12.05 -19.97 11.37
N GLU A 25 12.84 -19.80 12.45
CA GLU A 25 14.23 -19.34 12.36
C GLU A 25 15.14 -20.47 12.86
N SER A 26 16.13 -20.87 12.04
CA SER A 26 17.50 -21.24 12.44
C SER A 26 18.18 -22.03 11.31
N PHE A 27 18.86 -21.30 10.42
CA PHE A 27 19.94 -21.87 9.62
C PHE A 27 20.90 -20.74 9.28
N PHE A 28 22.19 -20.96 9.50
CA PHE A 28 23.35 -20.05 9.38
C PHE A 28 23.77 -19.31 10.66
N ASP A 29 24.65 -19.98 11.40
CA ASP A 29 25.64 -19.37 12.29
C ASP A 29 26.83 -18.88 11.44
N PHE A 30 27.11 -17.58 11.47
CA PHE A 30 28.16 -16.90 10.69
C PHE A 30 29.42 -16.59 11.53
N GLY A 31 29.58 -17.22 12.69
CA GLY A 31 30.57 -16.83 13.71
C GLY A 31 32.07 -17.01 13.40
N ALA A 32 32.48 -17.47 12.21
CA ALA A 32 33.90 -17.75 11.93
C ALA A 32 34.32 -17.62 10.46
N LEU A 33 33.98 -16.50 9.79
CA LEU A 33 34.58 -16.19 8.49
C LEU A 33 35.93 -15.47 8.65
N PRO A 34 36.97 -15.83 7.87
CA PRO A 34 38.26 -15.12 7.86
C PRO A 34 38.09 -13.62 7.56
N ASP A 35 38.84 -12.76 8.26
CA ASP A 35 38.77 -11.28 8.15
C ASP A 35 38.86 -10.76 6.71
N PHE A 36 39.58 -11.46 5.82
CA PHE A 36 39.69 -11.13 4.40
C PHE A 36 38.34 -11.15 3.64
N LEU A 37 37.42 -12.05 4.02
CA LEU A 37 36.09 -12.09 3.41
C LEU A 37 35.23 -10.91 3.90
N GLY A 38 35.37 -10.50 5.16
CA GLY A 38 34.67 -9.35 5.71
C GLY A 38 34.99 -8.05 4.95
N ASP A 39 36.27 -7.80 4.68
CA ASP A 39 36.71 -6.62 3.94
C ASP A 39 36.26 -6.64 2.46
N THR A 40 36.27 -7.81 1.84
CA THR A 40 35.82 -7.96 0.45
C THR A 40 34.31 -7.72 0.32
N PHE A 41 33.51 -8.28 1.22
CA PHE A 41 32.06 -8.02 1.27
C PHE A 41 31.75 -6.55 1.56
N ARG A 42 32.48 -5.93 2.49
CA ARG A 42 32.34 -4.51 2.78
C ARG A 42 32.64 -3.65 1.55
N ARG A 43 33.79 -3.85 0.89
CA ARG A 43 34.15 -3.11 -0.33
C ARG A 43 33.14 -3.28 -1.46
N THR A 44 32.67 -4.50 -1.71
CA THR A 44 31.66 -4.76 -2.75
C THR A 44 30.32 -4.07 -2.45
N THR A 45 29.89 -4.05 -1.19
CA THR A 45 28.66 -3.31 -0.80
C THR A 45 28.81 -1.80 -0.90
N GLU A 46 29.98 -1.25 -0.56
CA GLU A 46 30.28 0.19 -0.69
C GLU A 46 30.28 0.61 -2.17
N ILE A 47 30.96 -0.18 -3.03
CA ILE A 47 30.96 0.04 -4.48
C ILE A 47 29.53 0.01 -5.04
N ALA A 48 28.72 -0.98 -4.66
CA ALA A 48 27.35 -1.09 -5.12
C ALA A 48 26.46 0.08 -4.66
N LYS A 49 26.61 0.54 -3.41
CA LYS A 49 25.89 1.72 -2.88
C LYS A 49 26.27 2.98 -3.64
N THR A 50 27.56 3.23 -3.86
CA THR A 50 28.05 4.40 -4.59
C THR A 50 27.62 4.36 -6.05
N ALA A 51 27.69 3.20 -6.70
CA ALA A 51 27.21 3.03 -8.06
C ALA A 51 25.71 3.33 -8.20
N ALA A 52 24.89 2.88 -7.24
CA ALA A 52 23.46 3.18 -7.22
C ALA A 52 23.19 4.69 -7.02
N ALA A 53 23.97 5.38 -6.19
CA ALA A 53 23.84 6.82 -5.99
C ALA A 53 24.23 7.63 -7.25
N ILE A 54 25.29 7.20 -7.96
CA ILE A 54 25.71 7.76 -9.25
C ILE A 54 24.62 7.55 -10.30
N ALA A 55 24.05 6.34 -10.39
CA ALA A 55 22.93 6.04 -11.27
C ALA A 55 21.67 6.85 -10.92
N GLY A 56 21.51 7.22 -9.65
CA GLY A 56 20.46 8.13 -9.16
C GLY A 56 20.71 9.62 -9.42
N GLY A 57 21.80 9.97 -10.13
CA GLY A 57 22.15 11.33 -10.52
C GLY A 57 23.00 12.09 -9.50
N ASN A 58 23.35 11.51 -8.36
CA ASN A 58 24.31 12.13 -7.44
C ASN A 58 25.74 11.82 -7.91
N ARG A 59 26.38 12.78 -8.59
CA ARG A 59 27.79 12.69 -9.02
C ARG A 59 28.72 13.61 -8.24
N ASP A 60 28.25 14.23 -7.16
CA ASP A 60 29.09 15.08 -6.32
C ASP A 60 30.03 14.21 -5.48
N GLU A 61 31.33 14.30 -5.78
CA GLU A 61 32.39 13.49 -5.17
C GLU A 61 32.39 13.62 -3.64
N ASN A 62 32.20 14.84 -3.12
CA ASN A 62 32.20 15.11 -1.68
C ASN A 62 30.97 14.52 -0.98
N SER A 63 29.79 14.60 -1.61
CA SER A 63 28.53 14.04 -1.13
C SER A 63 28.61 12.51 -1.03
N LEU A 64 29.06 11.85 -2.11
CA LEU A 64 29.23 10.40 -2.15
C LEU A 64 30.24 9.90 -1.11
N THR A 65 31.37 10.60 -0.98
CA THR A 65 32.40 10.27 0.03
C THR A 65 31.83 10.40 1.44
N SER A 66 31.09 11.49 1.72
CA SER A 66 30.48 11.71 3.03
C SER A 66 29.43 10.65 3.37
N GLU A 67 28.64 10.21 2.40
CA GLU A 67 27.63 9.16 2.61
C GLU A 67 28.29 7.83 3.00
N LEU A 68 29.32 7.40 2.26
CA LEU A 68 30.11 6.22 2.61
C LEU A 68 30.79 6.36 3.97
N PHE A 69 31.43 7.50 4.24
CA PHE A 69 32.11 7.76 5.51
C PHE A 69 31.17 7.62 6.70
N TYR A 70 29.95 8.19 6.65
CA TYR A 70 29.00 8.06 7.76
C TYR A 70 28.34 6.68 7.85
N ASP A 71 28.34 5.90 6.77
CA ASP A 71 27.92 4.50 6.81
C ASP A 71 28.96 3.63 7.52
N ARG A 72 30.26 3.95 7.37
CA ARG A 72 31.37 3.35 8.14
C ARG A 72 31.41 3.77 9.60
N HIS A 73 30.92 4.98 9.91
CA HIS A 73 31.00 5.60 11.23
C HIS A 73 29.62 5.98 11.80
N PRO A 74 28.72 5.01 12.06
CA PRO A 74 27.40 5.30 12.61
C PRO A 74 27.45 6.00 13.97
N GLU A 75 28.50 5.76 14.78
CA GLU A 75 28.73 6.37 16.08
C GLU A 75 28.87 7.90 16.01
N ARG A 76 29.27 8.43 14.86
CA ARG A 76 29.41 9.88 14.69
C ARG A 76 28.08 10.60 14.53
N ASN A 77 26.97 9.90 14.30
CA ASN A 77 25.64 10.51 14.11
C ASN A 77 25.65 11.66 13.09
N ARG A 78 26.42 11.52 12.02
CA ARG A 78 26.63 12.56 10.97
C ARG A 78 27.26 13.87 11.46
N ARG A 79 27.96 13.85 12.59
CA ARG A 79 28.77 14.98 13.07
C ARG A 79 29.94 15.22 12.14
N LYS A 80 30.10 16.48 11.69
CA LYS A 80 31.24 16.92 10.85
C LYS A 80 32.57 16.52 11.50
N ILE A 81 33.55 16.18 10.66
CA ILE A 81 34.93 15.91 11.09
C ILE A 81 35.53 17.22 11.62
N ALA A 82 35.91 17.25 12.90
CA ALA A 82 36.56 18.38 13.54
C ALA A 82 38.04 18.46 13.15
N ARG A 83 38.64 19.65 13.24
CA ARG A 83 40.04 19.89 12.84
C ARG A 83 41.07 19.03 13.61
N SER A 84 40.73 18.61 14.83
CA SER A 84 41.57 17.73 15.66
C SER A 84 41.45 16.24 15.28
N GLU A 85 40.45 15.83 14.49
CA GLU A 85 40.16 14.43 14.18
C GLU A 85 40.92 13.95 12.93
N GLN A 86 42.25 14.01 12.99
CA GLN A 86 43.13 13.71 11.85
C GLN A 86 42.93 12.30 11.28
N LYS A 87 42.64 11.30 12.13
CA LYS A 87 42.37 9.92 11.69
C LYS A 87 41.11 9.84 10.82
N ALA A 88 40.02 10.48 11.25
CA ALA A 88 38.77 10.52 10.51
C ALA A 88 38.91 11.29 9.19
N ALA A 89 39.67 12.39 9.18
CA ALA A 89 39.97 13.14 7.97
C ALA A 89 40.76 12.29 6.96
N ARG A 90 41.75 11.52 7.43
CA ARG A 90 42.53 10.60 6.58
C ARG A 90 41.65 9.50 5.99
N GLU A 91 40.80 8.86 6.79
CA GLU A 91 39.87 7.83 6.30
C GLU A 91 38.86 8.38 5.28
N TRP A 92 38.36 9.59 5.49
CA TRP A 92 37.48 10.25 4.52
C TRP A 92 38.19 10.46 3.17
N LEU A 93 39.47 10.88 3.19
CA LEU A 93 40.28 11.01 1.97
C LEU A 93 40.55 9.64 1.31
N ASP A 94 40.83 8.60 2.09
CA ASP A 94 41.05 7.26 1.57
C ASP A 94 39.80 6.72 0.85
N ILE A 95 38.60 6.92 1.41
CA ILE A 95 37.33 6.57 0.75
C ILE A 95 37.19 7.31 -0.58
N ARG A 96 37.51 8.60 -0.60
CA ARG A 96 37.41 9.45 -1.79
C ARG A 96 38.32 8.94 -2.91
N GLU A 97 39.60 8.74 -2.59
CA GLU A 97 40.65 8.35 -3.53
C GLU A 97 40.49 6.90 -4.02
N GLN A 98 40.16 5.96 -3.12
CA GLN A 98 40.17 4.53 -3.46
C GLN A 98 38.83 3.99 -3.96
N VAL A 99 37.71 4.63 -3.61
CA VAL A 99 36.36 4.12 -3.94
C VAL A 99 35.61 5.08 -4.85
N VAL A 100 35.43 6.34 -4.43
CA VAL A 100 34.52 7.26 -5.13
C VAL A 100 35.11 7.74 -6.45
N ARG A 101 36.36 8.20 -6.46
CA ARG A 101 37.01 8.76 -7.66
C ARG A 101 37.18 7.71 -8.77
N PRO A 102 37.65 6.47 -8.51
CA PRO A 102 37.71 5.42 -9.53
C PRO A 102 36.34 5.07 -10.10
N LEU A 103 35.27 5.06 -9.29
CA LEU A 103 33.92 4.80 -9.77
C LEU A 103 33.37 5.92 -10.65
N LEU A 104 33.65 7.18 -10.31
CA LEU A 104 33.24 8.33 -11.13
C LEU A 104 33.98 8.36 -12.48
N THR A 105 35.27 7.99 -12.50
CA THR A 105 36.09 7.93 -13.72
C THR A 105 35.75 6.72 -14.60
N SER A 106 35.51 5.56 -14.00
CA SER A 106 35.22 4.31 -14.74
C SER A 106 33.81 4.26 -15.34
N MET A 107 32.86 5.02 -14.80
CA MET A 107 31.54 5.13 -15.41
C MET A 107 31.58 6.15 -16.55
N PRO A 108 31.45 5.73 -17.82
CA PRO A 108 31.38 6.66 -18.93
C PRO A 108 30.29 7.68 -18.62
N SER A 109 30.65 8.96 -18.67
CA SER A 109 29.69 10.04 -18.73
C SER A 109 28.81 9.73 -19.92
N THR A 110 27.57 9.28 -19.69
CA THR A 110 26.64 8.91 -20.76
C THR A 110 26.68 10.02 -21.80
N PRO A 111 27.20 9.77 -23.02
CA PRO A 111 27.28 10.82 -24.03
C PRO A 111 25.88 11.38 -24.21
N ALA A 112 25.77 12.71 -24.18
CA ALA A 112 24.50 13.39 -24.36
C ALA A 112 23.83 12.82 -25.61
N ALA A 113 22.70 12.13 -25.41
CA ALA A 113 22.02 11.41 -26.47
C ALA A 113 21.70 12.39 -27.62
N PRO A 114 21.89 11.99 -28.89
CA PRO A 114 21.52 12.82 -30.03
C PRO A 114 20.05 13.21 -29.92
N ALA A 115 19.76 14.49 -30.16
CA ALA A 115 18.48 15.12 -29.98
C ALA A 115 17.38 14.48 -30.86
N ALA A 116 16.78 13.40 -30.36
CA ALA A 116 15.62 12.76 -30.97
C ALA A 116 14.39 13.06 -30.09
N GLY A 117 13.50 13.91 -30.62
CA GLY A 117 12.15 14.15 -30.11
C GLY A 117 12.11 14.94 -28.79
N SER A 118 11.51 16.13 -28.83
CA SER A 118 11.31 17.02 -27.68
C SER A 118 11.00 16.25 -26.38
N PRO A 119 11.88 16.29 -25.37
CA PRO A 119 11.67 15.57 -24.13
C PRO A 119 10.40 16.09 -23.45
N VAL A 120 9.58 15.15 -22.97
CA VAL A 120 8.54 15.47 -21.98
C VAL A 120 9.25 16.18 -20.81
N PRO A 121 8.88 17.41 -20.44
CA PRO A 121 9.66 18.21 -19.52
C PRO A 121 9.72 17.55 -18.15
N SER A 122 10.91 17.06 -17.78
CA SER A 122 11.31 16.58 -16.45
C SER A 122 11.42 17.71 -15.43
N GLY A 123 10.72 18.82 -15.64
CA GLY A 123 10.80 19.99 -14.78
C GLY A 123 10.45 19.64 -13.33
N PRO A 124 11.13 20.21 -12.33
CA PRO A 124 10.75 20.05 -10.94
C PRO A 124 9.28 20.48 -10.80
N VAL A 125 8.41 19.56 -10.38
CA VAL A 125 6.99 19.84 -10.19
C VAL A 125 6.86 20.87 -9.06
N SER A 126 6.86 22.16 -9.39
CA SER A 126 6.98 23.30 -8.46
C SER A 126 5.71 23.58 -7.65
N GLY A 127 4.71 22.70 -7.68
CA GLY A 127 3.49 22.85 -6.91
C GLY A 127 3.77 22.85 -5.41
N LYS A 128 3.44 23.97 -4.74
CA LYS A 128 3.51 24.11 -3.27
C LYS A 128 2.82 22.91 -2.60
N ILE A 129 3.60 22.17 -1.83
CA ILE A 129 3.11 21.05 -1.03
C ILE A 129 2.51 21.64 0.26
N GLY A 130 1.18 21.67 0.34
CA GLY A 130 0.45 22.18 1.50
C GLY A 130 0.39 21.17 2.64
N PHE A 131 0.85 21.55 3.82
CA PHE A 131 0.85 20.74 5.04
C PHE A 131 -0.40 21.08 5.89
N LYS A 132 -1.29 20.10 6.14
CA LYS A 132 -2.46 20.29 7.01
C LYS A 132 -2.27 19.62 8.38
N ARG A 133 -2.16 20.44 9.43
CA ARG A 133 -2.25 19.96 10.83
C ARG A 133 -3.70 19.56 11.16
N GLY A 134 -3.89 18.48 11.91
CA GLY A 134 -5.20 18.01 12.33
C GLY A 134 -5.45 18.23 13.83
N GLY A 135 -6.68 18.60 14.20
CA GLY A 135 -7.09 18.86 15.60
C GLY A 135 -7.30 17.62 16.49
N TRP A 136 -6.50 16.57 16.31
CA TRP A 136 -6.37 15.43 17.21
C TRP A 136 -4.88 15.06 17.21
N ASP A 137 -4.01 15.96 17.66
CA ASP A 137 -2.54 15.82 17.81
C ASP A 137 -1.76 15.11 16.67
N GLY A 138 -2.37 15.04 15.50
CA GLY A 138 -2.05 14.06 14.46
C GLY A 138 -2.29 14.66 13.08
N TRP A 139 -1.29 14.48 12.22
CA TRP A 139 -1.24 15.01 10.87
C TRP A 139 -2.37 14.49 9.98
N LYS A 140 -3.08 15.38 9.25
CA LYS A 140 -4.23 15.00 8.39
C LYS A 140 -3.86 14.62 6.95
N GLY A 141 -2.57 14.53 6.65
CA GLY A 141 -2.05 14.07 5.35
C GLY A 141 -1.56 15.21 4.45
N LEU A 142 -0.95 14.80 3.34
CA LEU A 142 -0.40 15.67 2.30
C LEU A 142 -1.15 15.41 1.00
N SER A 143 -1.64 16.48 0.38
CA SER A 143 -2.14 16.44 -0.99
C SER A 143 -1.79 17.76 -1.67
N SER A 144 -1.43 17.72 -2.94
CA SER A 144 -1.40 18.92 -3.76
C SER A 144 -2.81 19.48 -3.93
N THR A 145 -2.94 20.80 -3.92
CA THR A 145 -4.18 21.49 -4.29
C THR A 145 -3.91 22.31 -5.55
N PRO A 146 -4.61 22.09 -6.67
CA PRO A 146 -5.43 20.93 -7.02
C PRO A 146 -4.52 19.75 -7.42
N SER A 147 -4.86 18.53 -7.01
CA SER A 147 -4.04 17.35 -7.35
C SER A 147 -4.11 17.07 -8.85
N LEU A 148 -3.06 17.46 -9.59
CA LEU A 148 -2.84 17.11 -11.01
C LEU A 148 -2.83 15.59 -11.25
N ALA A 149 -2.64 14.81 -10.17
CA ALA A 149 -2.54 13.36 -10.16
C ALA A 149 -3.90 12.67 -9.90
N ARG A 150 -4.95 13.04 -10.65
CA ARG A 150 -6.22 12.30 -10.65
C ARG A 150 -6.41 11.57 -11.98
N ILE A 151 -7.13 10.46 -11.94
CA ILE A 151 -7.61 9.79 -13.16
C ILE A 151 -8.52 10.77 -13.88
N ARG A 152 -8.16 11.11 -15.12
CA ARG A 152 -8.92 12.04 -15.95
C ARG A 152 -10.15 11.33 -16.52
N PRO A 153 -11.33 11.98 -16.58
CA PRO A 153 -12.41 11.50 -17.45
C PRO A 153 -11.89 11.18 -18.86
N GLY A 154 -12.39 10.12 -19.47
CA GLY A 154 -11.92 9.64 -20.79
C GLY A 154 -10.62 8.83 -20.80
N SER A 155 -9.76 8.93 -19.77
CA SER A 155 -8.50 8.14 -19.71
C SER A 155 -8.69 6.65 -19.39
N VAL A 156 -9.92 6.25 -19.05
CA VAL A 156 -10.30 4.87 -18.78
C VAL A 156 -11.64 4.59 -19.45
N SER A 157 -11.70 3.50 -20.22
CA SER A 157 -12.92 3.07 -20.92
C SER A 157 -13.43 1.71 -20.44
N ASP A 158 -12.55 0.86 -19.90
CA ASP A 158 -12.96 -0.44 -19.36
C ASP A 158 -13.71 -0.31 -18.03
N THR A 159 -14.64 -1.23 -17.81
CA THR A 159 -15.50 -1.26 -16.61
C THR A 159 -14.71 -1.20 -15.30
N PHE A 160 -13.60 -1.93 -15.20
CA PHE A 160 -12.78 -1.94 -13.98
C PHE A 160 -12.10 -0.59 -13.77
N GLY A 161 -11.60 0.03 -14.85
CA GLY A 161 -11.05 1.38 -14.85
C GLY A 161 -12.04 2.42 -14.37
N ILE A 162 -13.26 2.41 -14.90
CA ILE A 162 -14.34 3.32 -14.48
C ILE A 162 -14.65 3.12 -13.00
N ALA A 163 -14.80 1.87 -12.54
CA ALA A 163 -15.08 1.57 -11.13
C ALA A 163 -13.99 2.05 -10.17
N VAL A 164 -12.72 1.84 -10.55
CA VAL A 164 -11.55 2.32 -9.79
C VAL A 164 -11.49 3.85 -9.80
N ALA A 165 -11.70 4.48 -10.95
CA ALA A 165 -11.63 5.93 -11.11
C ALA A 165 -12.72 6.64 -10.32
N ALA A 166 -13.95 6.14 -10.38
CA ALA A 166 -15.07 6.60 -9.55
C ALA A 166 -14.73 6.50 -8.06
N THR A 167 -14.14 5.39 -7.62
CA THR A 167 -13.74 5.20 -6.21
C THR A 167 -12.58 6.12 -5.80
N SER A 168 -11.61 6.35 -6.68
CA SER A 168 -10.49 7.28 -6.39
C SER A 168 -10.98 8.71 -6.16
N GLY A 169 -12.06 9.13 -6.83
CA GLY A 169 -12.70 10.42 -6.59
C GLY A 169 -13.25 10.58 -5.17
N VAL A 170 -13.51 9.47 -4.48
CA VAL A 170 -13.95 9.40 -3.09
C VAL A 170 -12.78 9.27 -2.12
N GLU A 171 -11.83 8.38 -2.43
CA GLU A 171 -10.74 8.00 -1.52
C GLU A 171 -9.52 8.90 -1.61
N GLY A 172 -9.08 9.28 -2.82
CA GLY A 172 -7.86 10.03 -3.00
C GLY A 172 -7.28 10.05 -4.40
N ALA A 173 -6.39 11.01 -4.62
CA ALA A 173 -5.52 11.10 -5.80
C ALA A 173 -4.34 10.09 -5.70
N PHE A 174 -3.62 9.88 -6.80
CA PHE A 174 -2.43 9.01 -6.84
C PHE A 174 -1.30 9.47 -5.93
N ASP A 175 -1.21 10.78 -5.68
CA ASP A 175 -0.21 11.40 -4.81
C ASP A 175 -0.70 11.59 -3.37
N LYS A 176 -1.92 11.16 -3.03
CA LYS A 176 -2.48 11.39 -1.69
C LYS A 176 -1.77 10.52 -0.67
N VAL A 177 -1.12 11.16 0.30
CA VAL A 177 -0.47 10.50 1.44
C VAL A 177 -1.22 10.84 2.72
N GLN A 178 -1.49 9.85 3.55
CA GLN A 178 -2.07 10.01 4.88
C GLN A 178 -1.24 9.28 5.93
N THR A 179 -1.13 9.90 7.10
CA THR A 179 -0.52 9.31 8.29
C THR A 179 -1.59 9.33 9.38
N TYR A 180 -1.89 8.19 9.97
CA TYR A 180 -2.80 8.12 11.12
C TYR A 180 -2.29 7.08 12.10
N ASP A 181 -2.70 7.16 13.36
CA ASP A 181 -2.12 6.46 14.51
C ASP A 181 -1.89 4.97 14.24
N ARG A 182 -2.92 4.29 13.71
CA ARG A 182 -2.84 2.87 13.33
C ARG A 182 -2.26 2.61 11.94
N GLY A 183 -2.36 3.59 11.05
CA GLY A 183 -2.04 3.50 9.63
C GLY A 183 -0.56 3.41 9.32
N ILE A 184 0.27 3.97 10.20
CA ILE A 184 1.67 4.34 9.98
C ILE A 184 1.79 5.32 8.80
N LEU A 185 1.57 4.83 7.58
CA LEU A 185 1.46 5.59 6.33
C LEU A 185 0.49 4.88 5.38
N SER A 186 -0.31 5.68 4.68
CA SER A 186 -1.20 5.27 3.59
C SER A 186 -0.94 6.11 2.35
N TRP A 187 -1.05 5.52 1.17
CA TRP A 187 -0.73 6.20 -0.09
C TRP A 187 -1.66 5.77 -1.23
N GLY A 188 -1.84 6.64 -2.20
CA GLY A 188 -2.40 6.34 -3.52
C GLY A 188 -3.93 6.32 -3.58
N ILE A 189 -4.45 5.97 -4.77
CA ILE A 189 -5.88 6.06 -5.11
C ILE A 189 -6.82 5.18 -4.26
N LYS A 190 -6.29 4.14 -3.59
CA LYS A 190 -7.04 3.31 -2.63
C LYS A 190 -6.58 3.49 -1.18
N GLN A 191 -5.68 4.43 -0.91
CA GLN A 191 -5.07 4.64 0.41
C GLN A 191 -4.52 3.32 0.99
N TRP A 192 -3.68 2.63 0.21
CA TRP A 192 -3.02 1.40 0.66
C TRP A 192 -2.11 1.68 1.84
N THR A 193 -2.11 0.81 2.83
CA THR A 193 -1.54 1.06 4.17
C THR A 193 -0.40 0.12 4.52
N LEU A 194 0.64 0.63 5.18
CA LEU A 194 1.74 -0.19 5.66
C LEU A 194 1.33 -1.22 6.70
N HIS A 195 0.60 -0.82 7.75
CA HIS A 195 0.26 -1.73 8.86
C HIS A 195 -0.60 -2.94 8.44
N ALA A 196 -1.36 -2.83 7.34
CA ALA A 196 -2.20 -3.91 6.83
C ALA A 196 -1.50 -4.74 5.74
N GLY A 197 -0.23 -4.46 5.43
CA GLY A 197 0.52 -5.14 4.36
C GLY A 197 0.09 -4.76 2.94
N SER A 198 -0.96 -3.93 2.78
CA SER A 198 -1.54 -3.63 1.46
C SER A 198 -0.68 -2.66 0.65
N LEU A 199 0.05 -1.77 1.33
CA LEU A 199 1.01 -0.88 0.67
C LEU A 199 2.24 -1.64 0.18
N GLN A 200 2.74 -2.61 0.94
CA GLN A 200 3.89 -3.42 0.57
C GLN A 200 3.62 -4.20 -0.72
N LYS A 201 2.42 -4.79 -0.85
CA LYS A 201 2.01 -5.49 -2.07
C LYS A 201 1.92 -4.56 -3.29
N LEU A 202 1.38 -3.36 -3.11
CA LEU A 202 1.38 -2.34 -4.17
C LEU A 202 2.81 -1.97 -4.57
N LEU A 203 3.68 -1.71 -3.59
CA LEU A 203 5.05 -1.31 -3.81
C LEU A 203 5.85 -2.40 -4.53
N ALA A 204 5.66 -3.68 -4.16
CA ALA A 204 6.22 -4.81 -4.90
C ALA A 204 5.76 -4.83 -6.35
N PHE A 205 4.45 -4.65 -6.57
CA PHE A 205 3.88 -4.59 -7.92
C PHE A 205 4.49 -3.46 -8.75
N ILE A 206 4.60 -2.26 -8.18
CA ILE A 206 5.23 -1.10 -8.84
C ILE A 206 6.71 -1.39 -9.16
N GLN A 207 7.47 -1.89 -8.18
CA GLN A 207 8.89 -2.19 -8.35
C GLN A 207 9.12 -3.20 -9.48
N ASN A 208 8.37 -4.31 -9.47
CA ASN A 208 8.45 -5.32 -10.51
C ASN A 208 8.02 -4.76 -11.88
N ARG A 209 6.93 -3.99 -11.93
CA ARG A 209 6.43 -3.41 -13.18
C ARG A 209 7.39 -2.43 -13.82
N LEU A 210 8.09 -1.64 -13.01
CA LEU A 210 9.15 -0.76 -13.50
C LEU A 210 10.35 -1.57 -13.99
N ALA A 211 10.74 -2.64 -13.28
CA ALA A 211 11.83 -3.51 -13.70
C ALA A 211 11.54 -4.22 -15.03
N GLU A 212 10.33 -4.77 -15.22
CA GLU A 212 9.86 -5.38 -16.47
C GLU A 212 9.96 -4.43 -17.68
N ARG A 213 9.90 -3.12 -17.44
CA ARG A 213 9.97 -2.08 -18.48
C ARG A 213 11.37 -1.48 -18.65
N GLY A 214 12.39 -2.03 -17.99
CA GLY A 214 13.74 -1.44 -17.96
C GLY A 214 13.82 -0.10 -17.22
N GLN A 215 12.84 0.21 -16.36
CA GLN A 215 12.72 1.47 -15.62
C GLN A 215 13.12 1.34 -14.14
N SER A 216 13.97 0.37 -13.79
CA SER A 216 14.43 0.15 -12.41
C SER A 216 15.09 1.39 -11.77
N ALA A 217 15.77 2.22 -12.57
CA ALA A 217 16.36 3.48 -12.09
C ALA A 217 15.31 4.44 -11.51
N LEU A 218 14.10 4.47 -12.09
CA LEU A 218 13.00 5.32 -11.60
C LEU A 218 12.57 4.94 -10.17
N TRP A 219 12.58 3.64 -9.85
CA TRP A 219 12.33 3.16 -8.49
C TRP A 219 13.36 3.71 -7.50
N GLN A 220 14.65 3.60 -7.84
CA GLN A 220 15.74 4.08 -6.99
C GLN A 220 15.70 5.60 -6.80
N ASN A 221 15.30 6.35 -7.83
CA ASN A 221 15.16 7.80 -7.73
C ASN A 221 14.09 8.20 -6.71
N PHE A 222 12.92 7.52 -6.70
CA PHE A 222 11.84 7.86 -5.77
C PHE A 222 12.04 7.27 -4.37
N PHE A 223 12.52 6.03 -4.30
CA PHE A 223 12.62 5.25 -3.08
C PHE A 223 14.04 4.67 -2.88
N PRO A 224 15.07 5.52 -2.79
CA PRO A 224 16.46 5.07 -2.65
C PRO A 224 16.61 4.22 -1.38
N GLY A 225 17.21 3.06 -1.55
CA GLY A 225 17.43 2.08 -0.48
C GLY A 225 16.20 1.27 -0.08
N LEU A 226 14.99 1.63 -0.55
CA LEU A 226 13.79 0.85 -0.33
C LEU A 226 13.72 -0.30 -1.34
N SER A 227 13.41 -1.50 -0.86
CA SER A 227 13.07 -2.63 -1.73
C SER A 227 11.97 -3.47 -1.08
N ILE A 228 11.14 -4.09 -1.92
CA ILE A 228 10.17 -5.08 -1.47
C ILE A 228 10.62 -6.46 -1.97
N ARG A 229 10.87 -7.38 -1.04
CA ARG A 229 11.24 -8.77 -1.33
C ARG A 229 10.06 -9.71 -1.10
N ASN A 230 10.01 -10.82 -1.82
CA ASN A 230 8.97 -11.85 -1.68
C ASN A 230 7.53 -11.29 -1.75
N GLY A 231 7.34 -10.19 -2.49
CA GLY A 231 6.06 -9.50 -2.66
C GLY A 231 5.48 -8.80 -1.42
N LYS A 232 6.12 -8.87 -0.25
CA LYS A 232 5.55 -8.33 1.01
C LYS A 232 6.58 -7.83 2.03
N GLU A 233 7.82 -8.28 1.96
CA GLU A 233 8.84 -7.91 2.94
C GLU A 233 9.44 -6.56 2.59
N LEU A 234 9.29 -5.61 3.50
CA LEU A 234 9.85 -4.28 3.30
C LEU A 234 11.30 -4.27 3.82
N TRP A 235 12.21 -3.86 2.95
CA TRP A 235 13.63 -3.66 3.26
C TRP A 235 14.01 -2.21 2.99
N TYR A 236 14.79 -1.61 3.89
CA TYR A 236 15.33 -0.26 3.71
C TYR A 236 16.80 -0.24 4.12
N ASN A 237 17.68 0.17 3.21
CA ASN A 237 19.14 0.18 3.40
C ASN A 237 19.69 -1.16 3.92
N GLY A 238 19.25 -2.26 3.31
CA GLY A 238 19.70 -3.61 3.69
C GLY A 238 19.08 -4.17 4.97
N ARG A 239 18.24 -3.41 5.69
CA ARG A 239 17.54 -3.88 6.90
C ARG A 239 16.09 -4.26 6.61
N ARG A 240 15.64 -5.40 7.13
CA ARG A 240 14.24 -5.86 7.07
C ARG A 240 13.37 -5.15 8.11
N TYR A 241 12.14 -4.81 7.73
CA TYR A 241 11.12 -4.19 8.58
C TYR A 241 9.82 -5.02 8.52
N ALA A 242 9.68 -5.97 9.46
CA ALA A 242 8.61 -6.96 9.43
C ALA A 242 7.44 -6.62 10.37
N SER A 243 7.70 -5.98 11.52
CA SER A 243 6.66 -5.69 12.51
C SER A 243 6.08 -4.28 12.35
N ASN A 244 4.91 -4.03 12.95
CA ASN A 244 4.36 -2.68 13.05
C ASN A 244 5.28 -1.72 13.82
N HIS A 245 6.05 -2.21 14.80
CA HIS A 245 7.03 -1.39 15.52
C HIS A 245 8.19 -0.99 14.61
N ASP A 246 8.69 -1.91 13.79
CA ASP A 246 9.74 -1.63 12.81
C ASP A 246 9.26 -0.62 11.77
N LEU A 247 8.07 -0.85 11.19
CA LEU A 247 7.49 0.05 10.20
C LEU A 247 7.26 1.46 10.76
N ARG A 248 6.88 1.59 12.04
CA ARG A 248 6.82 2.91 12.70
C ARG A 248 8.22 3.50 12.86
N ARG A 249 9.20 2.73 13.32
CA ARG A 249 10.59 3.19 13.45
C ARG A 249 11.12 3.71 12.12
N LEU A 250 10.82 3.02 11.01
CA LEU A 250 11.21 3.44 9.66
C LEU A 250 10.56 4.75 9.21
N ILE A 251 9.26 4.91 9.41
CA ILE A 251 8.51 6.03 8.82
C ILE A 251 8.44 7.25 9.74
N ARG A 252 8.44 7.02 11.04
CA ARG A 252 8.21 8.03 12.08
C ARG A 252 9.44 8.32 12.93
N ASN A 253 10.53 7.55 12.77
CA ASN A 253 11.66 7.58 13.68
C ASN A 253 11.26 7.32 15.15
N SER A 254 10.22 6.51 15.37
CA SER A 254 9.70 6.16 16.70
C SER A 254 8.95 4.83 16.65
N THR A 255 9.00 4.03 17.70
CA THR A 255 8.16 2.82 17.83
C THR A 255 6.77 3.13 18.40
N SER A 256 6.60 4.32 18.97
CA SER A 256 5.34 4.79 19.57
C SER A 256 4.27 5.02 18.52
N GLN A 257 3.02 4.76 18.92
CA GLN A 257 1.87 5.05 18.08
C GLN A 257 1.56 6.55 18.01
N THR A 258 1.92 7.32 19.03
CA THR A 258 1.57 8.74 19.20
C THR A 258 2.74 9.69 18.99
N SER A 259 3.99 9.22 19.09
CA SER A 259 5.19 10.03 18.86
C SER A 259 5.78 9.79 17.47
N TYR A 260 6.35 10.85 16.88
CA TYR A 260 7.03 10.83 15.60
C TYR A 260 7.96 12.04 15.45
N ASP A 261 9.01 11.89 14.64
CA ASP A 261 9.85 12.99 14.15
C ASP A 261 9.16 13.65 12.93
N PRO A 262 8.76 14.93 13.02
CA PRO A 262 8.01 15.60 11.97
C PRO A 262 8.81 15.76 10.66
N ASP A 263 10.11 16.02 10.75
CA ASP A 263 10.96 16.20 9.57
C ASP A 263 11.23 14.87 8.89
N HIS A 264 11.45 13.82 9.68
CA HIS A 264 11.56 12.46 9.16
C HIS A 264 10.30 12.02 8.43
N MET A 265 9.14 12.21 9.04
CA MET A 265 7.85 11.86 8.43
C MET A 265 7.60 12.70 7.16
N LYS A 266 7.91 14.00 7.20
CA LYS A 266 7.78 14.90 6.04
C LYS A 266 8.64 14.46 4.86
N ARG A 267 9.86 13.95 5.09
CA ARG A 267 10.70 13.37 4.01
C ARG A 267 10.02 12.18 3.33
N TRP A 268 9.48 11.23 4.11
CA TRP A 268 8.74 10.09 3.55
C TRP A 268 7.52 10.54 2.76
N MET A 269 6.68 11.40 3.34
CA MET A 269 5.49 11.90 2.66
C MET A 269 5.84 12.59 1.34
N ARG A 270 6.90 13.41 1.31
CA ARG A 270 7.36 14.07 0.08
C ARG A 270 7.76 13.05 -1.00
N ARG A 271 8.49 11.98 -0.65
CA ARG A 271 8.85 10.91 -1.60
C ARG A 271 7.61 10.29 -2.24
N PHE A 272 6.63 9.88 -1.43
CA PHE A 272 5.39 9.28 -1.92
C PHE A 272 4.53 10.25 -2.74
N VAL A 273 4.46 11.53 -2.37
CA VAL A 273 3.76 12.55 -3.16
C VAL A 273 4.42 12.72 -4.53
N ILE A 274 5.75 12.85 -4.58
CA ILE A 274 6.50 12.99 -5.84
C ILE A 274 6.31 11.75 -6.71
N ALA A 275 6.49 10.55 -6.15
CA ALA A 275 6.29 9.29 -6.87
C ALA A 275 4.86 9.18 -7.43
N GLY A 276 3.84 9.53 -6.63
CA GLY A 276 2.44 9.45 -7.05
C GLY A 276 2.05 10.44 -8.17
N ARG A 277 2.91 11.42 -8.47
CA ARG A 277 2.72 12.32 -9.61
C ARG A 277 3.32 11.78 -10.91
N HIS A 278 4.18 10.77 -10.84
CA HIS A 278 4.85 10.24 -12.02
C HIS A 278 3.91 9.33 -12.84
N PRO A 279 3.76 9.53 -14.17
CA PRO A 279 2.83 8.76 -14.99
C PRO A 279 2.98 7.24 -14.88
N ALA A 280 4.21 6.72 -14.96
CA ALA A 280 4.45 5.27 -14.83
C ALA A 280 3.98 4.68 -13.48
N ILE A 281 4.08 5.47 -12.40
CA ILE A 281 3.62 5.07 -11.07
C ILE A 281 2.09 5.13 -11.00
N GLN A 282 1.46 6.14 -11.61
CA GLN A 282 0.00 6.27 -11.68
C GLN A 282 -0.60 5.10 -12.47
N GLU A 283 -0.02 4.77 -13.62
CA GLU A 283 -0.42 3.63 -14.43
C GLU A 283 -0.32 2.32 -13.64
N ALA A 284 0.81 2.10 -12.94
CA ALA A 284 1.00 0.92 -12.10
C ALA A 284 -0.01 0.86 -10.92
N GLN A 285 -0.29 1.98 -10.26
CA GLN A 285 -1.33 2.05 -9.23
C GLN A 285 -2.72 1.69 -9.77
N LEU A 286 -3.08 2.20 -10.96
CA LEU A 286 -4.35 1.90 -11.61
C LEU A 286 -4.44 0.42 -12.00
N ALA A 287 -3.39 -0.13 -12.62
CA ALA A 287 -3.32 -1.55 -13.00
C ALA A 287 -3.47 -2.45 -11.78
N TYR A 288 -2.74 -2.18 -10.69
CA TYR A 288 -2.86 -2.92 -9.45
C TYR A 288 -4.26 -2.82 -8.82
N ALA A 289 -4.88 -1.64 -8.85
CA ALA A 289 -6.23 -1.45 -8.34
C ALA A 289 -7.28 -2.25 -9.13
N LYS A 290 -7.13 -2.35 -10.46
CA LYS A 290 -7.96 -3.20 -11.33
C LYS A 290 -7.76 -4.66 -11.01
N GLN A 291 -6.51 -5.12 -10.89
CA GLN A 291 -6.19 -6.51 -10.55
C GLN A 291 -6.73 -6.91 -9.17
N ASP A 292 -6.57 -6.05 -8.15
CA ASP A 292 -7.13 -6.29 -6.80
C ASP A 292 -8.66 -6.35 -6.83
N LEU A 293 -9.33 -5.50 -7.63
CA LEU A 293 -10.79 -5.58 -7.80
C LEU A 293 -11.20 -6.90 -8.47
N ALA A 294 -10.57 -7.28 -9.58
CA ALA A 294 -10.84 -8.53 -10.28
C ALA A 294 -10.62 -9.76 -9.36
N ALA A 295 -9.53 -9.77 -8.59
CA ALA A 295 -9.24 -10.83 -7.64
C ALA A 295 -10.29 -10.94 -6.52
N ARG A 296 -10.91 -9.80 -6.11
CA ARG A 296 -11.99 -9.80 -5.11
C ARG A 296 -13.31 -10.30 -5.67
N LEU A 297 -13.62 -10.00 -6.93
CA LEU A 297 -14.82 -10.53 -7.59
C LEU A 297 -14.79 -12.05 -7.72
N LYS A 298 -13.60 -12.65 -7.81
CA LYS A 298 -13.42 -14.12 -7.79
C LYS A 298 -13.68 -14.76 -6.42
N ARG A 299 -13.83 -13.98 -5.34
CA ARG A 299 -14.05 -14.52 -3.99
C ARG A 299 -15.51 -14.89 -3.78
N LEU A 300 -15.71 -15.96 -3.00
CA LEU A 300 -17.02 -16.30 -2.46
C LEU A 300 -17.38 -15.36 -1.29
N PRO A 301 -18.66 -14.99 -1.11
CA PRO A 301 -19.11 -14.21 0.04
C PRO A 301 -18.94 -14.91 1.41
N ARG A 302 -18.62 -16.21 1.43
CA ARG A 302 -18.63 -17.10 2.61
C ARG A 302 -17.88 -16.60 3.84
N LYS A 303 -16.70 -16.00 3.69
CA LYS A 303 -15.88 -15.58 4.85
C LYS A 303 -16.54 -14.46 5.69
N ALA A 304 -17.49 -13.72 5.12
CA ALA A 304 -18.21 -12.67 5.85
C ALA A 304 -19.22 -13.22 6.87
N PHE A 305 -19.73 -14.44 6.66
CA PHE A 305 -20.80 -15.03 7.47
C PHE A 305 -20.33 -15.63 8.79
N LYS A 306 -19.12 -16.21 8.84
CA LYS A 306 -18.63 -16.92 10.04
C LYS A 306 -18.41 -16.01 11.26
N ARG A 307 -18.29 -14.69 11.09
CA ARG A 307 -17.66 -13.84 12.11
C ARG A 307 -18.59 -13.31 13.21
N LYS A 308 -19.90 -13.58 13.16
CA LYS A 308 -20.85 -13.20 14.21
C LYS A 308 -21.98 -14.20 14.27
N GLY A 309 -22.13 -14.93 15.38
CA GLY A 309 -23.26 -15.82 15.69
C GLY A 309 -24.66 -15.14 15.74
N ARG A 310 -24.83 -14.01 15.05
CA ARG A 310 -26.10 -13.34 14.77
C ARG A 310 -26.71 -13.73 13.43
N TRP A 311 -25.99 -14.46 12.58
CA TRP A 311 -26.53 -14.92 11.30
C TRP A 311 -26.90 -16.40 11.40
N ARG A 312 -28.21 -16.70 11.45
CA ARG A 312 -28.78 -18.06 11.43
C ARG A 312 -28.64 -18.75 10.07
N PHE A 313 -27.82 -18.22 9.18
CA PHE A 313 -27.64 -18.78 7.84
C PHE A 313 -26.41 -19.67 7.85
N SER A 314 -26.64 -20.98 7.75
CA SER A 314 -25.58 -21.93 7.39
C SER A 314 -24.99 -21.48 6.05
N PRO A 315 -23.67 -21.24 5.92
CA PRO A 315 -23.07 -20.76 4.68
C PRO A 315 -23.32 -21.82 3.60
N ARG A 316 -24.35 -21.59 2.78
CA ARG A 316 -24.78 -22.58 1.79
C ARG A 316 -23.68 -22.84 0.76
N LYS A 317 -23.59 -24.10 0.33
CA LYS A 317 -22.54 -24.62 -0.56
C LYS A 317 -22.65 -24.12 -2.01
N ASP A 318 -23.70 -23.37 -2.32
CA ASP A 318 -24.12 -22.98 -3.67
C ASP A 318 -23.87 -21.51 -4.05
N LEU A 319 -23.38 -20.66 -3.13
CA LEU A 319 -23.00 -19.29 -3.49
C LEU A 319 -21.89 -19.28 -4.55
N ARG A 320 -22.11 -18.51 -5.62
CA ARG A 320 -21.13 -18.27 -6.70
C ARG A 320 -20.17 -17.12 -6.33
N PRO A 321 -19.06 -16.92 -7.09
CA PRO A 321 -18.18 -15.77 -6.91
C PRO A 321 -18.94 -14.44 -7.02
N ILE A 322 -18.50 -13.41 -6.30
CA ILE A 322 -19.16 -12.09 -6.29
C ILE A 322 -19.33 -11.50 -7.69
N GLY A 323 -18.35 -11.71 -8.58
CA GLY A 323 -18.41 -11.25 -9.97
C GLY A 323 -19.59 -11.82 -10.75
N HIS A 324 -20.09 -12.99 -10.37
CA HIS A 324 -21.30 -13.58 -10.96
C HIS A 324 -22.54 -12.72 -10.69
N TYR A 325 -22.67 -12.20 -9.47
CA TYR A 325 -23.84 -11.45 -9.04
C TYR A 325 -23.79 -9.98 -9.45
N LEU A 326 -22.64 -9.33 -9.27
CA LEU A 326 -22.51 -7.89 -9.57
C LEU A 326 -22.36 -7.62 -11.07
N GLY A 327 -21.96 -8.64 -11.84
CA GLY A 327 -21.72 -8.54 -13.27
C GLY A 327 -20.55 -7.61 -13.61
N THR A 328 -20.64 -7.03 -14.81
CA THR A 328 -19.64 -6.12 -15.40
C THR A 328 -20.18 -4.71 -15.60
N ASP A 329 -21.18 -4.32 -14.81
CA ASP A 329 -21.69 -2.94 -14.82
C ASP A 329 -20.72 -2.02 -14.04
N GLY A 330 -20.29 -0.94 -14.68
CA GLY A 330 -19.29 -0.02 -14.12
C GLY A 330 -19.78 0.68 -12.86
N ARG A 331 -21.08 1.01 -12.80
CA ARG A 331 -21.71 1.69 -11.65
C ARG A 331 -21.74 0.77 -10.43
N THR A 332 -22.24 -0.45 -10.59
CA THR A 332 -22.32 -1.46 -9.53
C THR A 332 -20.94 -1.82 -9.01
N LEU A 333 -19.96 -2.02 -9.90
CA LEU A 333 -18.57 -2.25 -9.51
C LEU A 333 -17.96 -1.06 -8.79
N ALA A 334 -18.30 0.18 -9.16
CA ALA A 334 -17.86 1.37 -8.44
C ALA A 334 -18.40 1.41 -7.01
N PHE A 335 -19.68 1.08 -6.79
CA PHE A 335 -20.24 1.01 -5.44
C PHE A 335 -19.59 -0.09 -4.61
N PHE A 336 -19.41 -1.28 -5.18
CA PHE A 336 -18.71 -2.37 -4.52
C PHE A 336 -17.28 -2.00 -4.16
N GLN A 337 -16.50 -1.51 -5.11
CA GLN A 337 -15.12 -1.08 -4.89
C GLN A 337 -15.05 0.03 -3.82
N SER A 338 -15.96 1.00 -3.88
CA SER A 338 -16.08 2.05 -2.88
C SER A 338 -16.28 1.46 -1.49
N MET A 339 -17.21 0.54 -1.28
CA MET A 339 -17.38 -0.09 0.03
C MET A 339 -16.20 -0.95 0.46
N VAL A 340 -15.65 -1.75 -0.45
CA VAL A 340 -14.55 -2.67 -0.18
C VAL A 340 -13.32 -1.94 0.33
N THR A 341 -13.06 -0.74 -0.20
CA THR A 341 -11.88 0.06 0.17
C THR A 341 -11.95 0.52 1.63
N GLN A 342 -13.16 0.69 2.18
CA GLN A 342 -13.37 1.12 3.56
C GLN A 342 -13.67 -0.02 4.53
N ASN A 343 -14.59 -0.90 4.16
CA ASN A 343 -15.05 -1.99 4.99
C ASN A 343 -15.32 -3.22 4.10
N PRO A 344 -14.27 -4.00 3.79
CA PRO A 344 -14.41 -5.16 2.91
C PRO A 344 -15.37 -6.20 3.49
N GLY A 345 -15.41 -6.37 4.80
CA GLY A 345 -16.35 -7.29 5.46
C GLY A 345 -17.80 -6.90 5.20
N PHE A 346 -18.13 -5.62 5.38
CA PHE A 346 -19.48 -5.11 5.12
C PHE A 346 -19.86 -5.20 3.65
N ALA A 347 -18.96 -4.86 2.73
CA ALA A 347 -19.22 -4.97 1.30
C ALA A 347 -19.63 -6.40 0.92
N MET A 348 -18.89 -7.41 1.42
CA MET A 348 -19.24 -8.81 1.18
C MET A 348 -20.59 -9.18 1.81
N THR A 349 -20.87 -8.73 3.04
CA THR A 349 -22.16 -8.97 3.71
C THR A 349 -23.32 -8.36 2.93
N LEU A 350 -23.15 -7.18 2.37
CA LEU A 350 -24.19 -6.49 1.60
C LEU A 350 -24.55 -7.30 0.35
N VAL A 351 -23.55 -7.68 -0.46
CA VAL A 351 -23.76 -8.53 -1.65
C VAL A 351 -24.53 -9.79 -1.27
N ALA A 352 -24.08 -10.47 -0.21
CA ALA A 352 -24.68 -11.73 0.19
C ALA A 352 -26.12 -11.57 0.72
N THR A 353 -26.41 -10.47 1.43
CA THR A 353 -27.77 -10.13 1.87
C THR A 353 -28.67 -9.82 0.68
N THR A 354 -28.18 -9.11 -0.33
CA THR A 354 -28.95 -8.84 -1.55
C THR A 354 -29.25 -10.13 -2.33
N VAL A 355 -28.27 -11.02 -2.47
CA VAL A 355 -28.48 -12.35 -3.10
C VAL A 355 -29.52 -13.16 -2.34
N ASP A 356 -29.45 -13.18 -1.01
CA ASP A 356 -30.42 -13.91 -0.17
C ASP A 356 -31.85 -13.35 -0.31
N LYS A 357 -32.00 -12.02 -0.42
CA LYS A 357 -33.31 -11.40 -0.71
C LYS A 357 -33.86 -11.84 -2.07
N MET A 358 -33.01 -11.91 -3.10
CA MET A 358 -33.41 -12.42 -4.42
C MET A 358 -33.88 -13.87 -4.33
N ARG A 359 -33.17 -14.73 -3.59
CA ARG A 359 -33.57 -16.12 -3.39
C ARG A 359 -34.89 -16.27 -2.64
N ARG A 360 -35.08 -15.51 -1.57
CA ARG A 360 -36.35 -15.55 -0.83
C ARG A 360 -37.54 -15.11 -1.68
N LYS A 361 -37.30 -14.22 -2.65
CA LYS A 361 -38.34 -13.72 -3.55
C LYS A 361 -38.63 -14.68 -4.70
N HIS A 362 -37.60 -15.26 -5.30
CA HIS A 362 -37.69 -15.98 -6.58
C HIS A 362 -37.35 -17.47 -6.51
N GLY A 363 -36.97 -18.00 -5.34
CA GLY A 363 -36.52 -19.38 -5.21
C GLY A 363 -35.05 -19.57 -5.58
N ASP A 364 -34.76 -20.72 -6.20
CA ASP A 364 -33.40 -21.06 -6.61
C ASP A 364 -32.97 -20.22 -7.82
N GLU A 365 -31.66 -20.13 -8.05
CA GLU A 365 -31.10 -19.25 -9.09
C GLU A 365 -31.57 -19.63 -10.50
N SER A 366 -31.96 -20.89 -10.73
CA SER A 366 -32.59 -21.37 -11.96
C SER A 366 -33.94 -20.72 -12.25
N ASP A 367 -34.63 -20.27 -11.19
CA ASP A 367 -36.02 -19.80 -11.26
C ASP A 367 -36.07 -18.26 -11.30
N TRP A 368 -34.91 -17.61 -11.24
CA TRP A 368 -34.82 -16.15 -11.25
C TRP A 368 -35.25 -15.57 -12.61
N PRO A 369 -35.92 -14.40 -12.62
CA PRO A 369 -36.40 -13.81 -13.85
C PRO A 369 -35.23 -13.42 -14.77
N LEU A 370 -35.44 -13.38 -16.09
CA LEU A 370 -34.37 -13.03 -17.06
C LEU A 370 -33.66 -11.71 -16.75
N ASN A 371 -34.36 -10.76 -16.11
CA ASN A 371 -33.83 -9.46 -15.70
C ASN A 371 -33.25 -9.43 -14.27
N TRP A 372 -33.01 -10.59 -13.65
CA TRP A 372 -32.58 -10.69 -12.23
C TRP A 372 -31.32 -9.89 -11.95
N ARG A 373 -30.40 -9.75 -12.92
CA ARG A 373 -29.18 -8.95 -12.76
C ARG A 373 -29.49 -7.48 -12.50
N SER A 374 -30.39 -6.90 -13.31
CA SER A 374 -30.81 -5.52 -13.14
C SER A 374 -31.58 -5.33 -11.84
N GLU A 375 -32.42 -6.31 -11.44
CA GLU A 375 -33.11 -6.27 -10.15
C GLU A 375 -32.12 -6.34 -8.97
N LEU A 376 -31.16 -7.25 -9.02
CA LEU A 376 -30.12 -7.41 -7.99
C LEU A 376 -29.27 -6.14 -7.88
N GLN A 377 -28.90 -5.53 -9.00
CA GLN A 377 -28.16 -4.26 -9.02
C GLN A 377 -28.96 -3.11 -8.37
N ARG A 378 -30.24 -2.96 -8.72
CA ARG A 378 -31.13 -1.95 -8.10
C ARG A 378 -31.26 -2.18 -6.59
N ASN A 379 -31.48 -3.44 -6.18
CA ASN A 379 -31.57 -3.80 -4.77
C ASN A 379 -30.26 -3.52 -4.05
N TYR A 380 -29.12 -3.87 -4.64
CA TYR A 380 -27.80 -3.62 -4.07
C TYR A 380 -27.51 -2.12 -3.92
N GLU A 381 -27.83 -1.31 -4.93
CA GLU A 381 -27.66 0.14 -4.90
C GLU A 381 -28.55 0.79 -3.84
N LYS A 382 -29.84 0.39 -3.78
CA LYS A 382 -30.78 0.83 -2.75
C LYS A 382 -30.24 0.54 -1.36
N GLU A 383 -29.86 -0.72 -1.08
CA GLU A 383 -29.33 -1.11 0.22
C GLU A 383 -28.01 -0.38 0.53
N PHE A 384 -27.14 -0.15 -0.45
CA PHE A 384 -25.92 0.63 -0.23
C PHE A 384 -26.25 2.07 0.21
N SER A 385 -27.20 2.72 -0.47
CA SER A 385 -27.65 4.07 -0.13
C SER A 385 -28.28 4.16 1.27
N GLU A 386 -29.00 3.12 1.69
CA GLU A 386 -29.73 3.05 2.97
C GLU A 386 -28.89 2.53 4.15
N SER A 387 -27.84 1.74 3.89
CA SER A 387 -27.06 0.97 4.88
C SER A 387 -26.40 1.76 6.02
N GLY A 388 -26.47 3.10 6.01
CA GLY A 388 -25.74 3.96 6.93
C GLY A 388 -24.22 3.92 6.76
N VAL A 389 -23.67 2.95 6.00
CA VAL A 389 -22.28 2.91 5.51
C VAL A 389 -22.00 4.04 4.54
N ALA A 390 -23.03 4.45 3.81
CA ALA A 390 -23.09 5.73 3.13
C ALA A 390 -22.69 6.89 4.07
N CYS A 391 -23.01 6.83 5.37
CA CYS A 391 -22.82 7.94 6.30
C CYS A 391 -21.80 7.74 7.44
N TRP A 392 -20.70 7.00 7.25
CA TRP A 392 -19.85 6.66 8.40
C TRP A 392 -19.15 7.82 9.12
N GLY A 393 -19.72 8.16 10.28
CA GLY A 393 -18.99 8.29 11.54
C GLY A 393 -19.46 7.22 12.53
N ARG A 394 -18.55 6.65 13.33
CA ARG A 394 -18.82 5.67 14.42
C ARG A 394 -19.94 6.08 15.41
N ARG A 395 -20.40 7.33 15.37
CA ARG A 395 -21.50 7.89 16.19
C ARG A 395 -22.91 7.66 15.63
N ALA A 396 -23.09 7.17 14.40
CA ALA A 396 -24.43 6.90 13.86
C ALA A 396 -25.20 5.83 14.66
N LYS A 397 -24.48 4.88 15.27
CA LYS A 397 -25.07 3.90 16.21
C LYS A 397 -25.52 4.49 17.55
N ARG A 398 -25.17 5.75 17.87
CA ARG A 398 -25.53 6.44 19.11
C ARG A 398 -26.57 7.55 18.90
N GLY A 399 -27.38 7.47 17.83
CA GLY A 399 -28.56 8.33 17.66
C GLY A 399 -28.29 9.84 17.49
N LYS A 400 -27.16 10.26 16.91
CA LYS A 400 -26.86 11.71 16.74
C LYS A 400 -26.77 12.15 15.28
N SER A 401 -27.47 13.25 15.00
CA SER A 401 -27.64 14.11 13.80
C SER A 401 -26.39 14.50 12.97
N LEU A 402 -25.20 13.96 13.27
CA LEU A 402 -23.91 14.32 12.65
C LEU A 402 -23.81 14.01 11.15
N CYS A 403 -24.75 13.21 10.64
CA CYS A 403 -24.83 12.82 9.23
C CYS A 403 -25.50 13.86 8.33
N ARG A 404 -26.35 14.75 8.87
CA ARG A 404 -27.20 15.62 8.03
C ARG A 404 -26.39 16.59 7.15
N LYS A 405 -25.18 16.99 7.56
CA LYS A 405 -24.40 18.03 6.87
C LYS A 405 -23.30 17.51 5.94
N ARG A 406 -23.08 16.19 5.82
CA ARG A 406 -21.97 15.64 5.01
C ARG A 406 -22.49 14.74 3.92
N LYS A 407 -21.96 14.92 2.70
CA LYS A 407 -22.21 14.01 1.58
C LYS A 407 -21.83 12.59 1.97
N THR A 408 -22.76 11.68 1.74
CA THR A 408 -22.56 10.25 1.95
C THR A 408 -21.55 9.70 0.94
N ARG A 409 -20.96 8.56 1.24
CA ARG A 409 -20.07 7.85 0.33
C ARG A 409 -20.78 7.42 -0.95
N TYR A 410 -22.04 7.03 -0.84
CA TYR A 410 -22.91 6.77 -1.99
C TYR A 410 -23.01 8.03 -2.86
N GLN A 411 -23.41 9.18 -2.29
CA GLN A 411 -23.50 10.46 -3.00
C GLN A 411 -22.17 10.84 -3.67
N LYS A 412 -21.04 10.72 -2.96
CA LYS A 412 -19.71 10.99 -3.53
C LYS A 412 -19.36 10.05 -4.69
N THR A 413 -19.75 8.78 -4.60
CA THR A 413 -19.49 7.80 -5.67
C THR A 413 -20.35 8.11 -6.89
N VAL A 414 -21.63 8.44 -6.70
CA VAL A 414 -22.55 8.90 -7.76
C VAL A 414 -22.03 10.17 -8.44
N GLU A 415 -21.64 11.18 -7.67
CA GLU A 415 -21.04 12.41 -8.20
C GLU A 415 -19.75 12.12 -8.96
N SER A 416 -18.94 11.17 -8.48
CA SER A 416 -17.72 10.80 -9.19
C SER A 416 -18.03 10.10 -10.51
N LEU A 417 -18.96 9.15 -10.53
CA LEU A 417 -19.42 8.48 -11.75
C LEU A 417 -19.97 9.46 -12.77
N ALA A 418 -20.76 10.44 -12.33
CA ALA A 418 -21.31 11.48 -13.22
C ALA A 418 -20.23 12.29 -13.95
N ARG A 419 -19.03 12.42 -13.37
CA ARG A 419 -17.89 13.08 -14.04
C ARG A 419 -17.24 12.20 -15.12
N PHE A 420 -17.35 10.88 -15.00
CA PHE A 420 -16.80 9.93 -15.98
C PHE A 420 -17.81 9.56 -17.08
N ALA A 421 -19.10 9.88 -16.88
CA ALA A 421 -20.15 9.66 -17.87
C ALA A 421 -20.31 10.83 -18.86
N ARG A 422 -19.63 11.97 -18.64
CA ARG A 422 -19.63 13.09 -19.57
C ARG A 422 -18.65 12.78 -20.72
N PRO A 423 -19.08 12.89 -21.99
CA PRO A 423 -18.22 12.68 -23.15
C PRO A 423 -17.01 13.62 -23.17
#